data_AF-V7C3Z3-F1
#
_entry.id   AF-V7C3Z3-F1
#
_cell.length_a   1.000
_cell.length_b   1.000
_cell.length_c   1.000
_cell.angle_alpha   90.00
_cell.angle_beta   90.00
_cell.angle_gamma   90.00
#
_symmetry.space_group_name_H-M   'P 1'
#
loop_
_entity.id
_entity.type
_entity.pdbx_description
1 polymer ?
#
loop_
_entity_poly.entity_id
_entity_poly.type
_entity_poly.pdbx_seq_one_letter_code
_entity_poly.pdbx_strand_id
1 'polypeptide(L)'
;ALGNTCGIPLSQLPTPYIKGNMVVIWVEEEDCLASLKDCKTYLHGRTILSKGDKPLTHLALTKKLQLVWNVIGRWKAIPLRKGFYEFEFSSLEDMRCVLEKGSWQLSHALFHLGLG
;
A
#
# COMPACT_ATOMS: atom_id res chain seq x y z
N ALA A 1 -0.46 -22.50 -16.34
CA ALA A 1 -0.82 -21.47 -15.36
C ALA A 1 0.42 -20.60 -15.15
N LEU A 2 0.32 -19.27 -15.33
CA LEU A 2 1.47 -18.34 -15.29
C LEU A 2 2.08 -18.33 -13.88
N GLY A 3 3.28 -18.94 -13.75
CA GLY A 3 4.17 -18.66 -12.64
C GLY A 3 4.89 -17.35 -12.92
N ASN A 4 4.50 -16.27 -12.25
CA ASN A 4 5.30 -15.05 -12.21
C ASN A 4 6.55 -15.34 -11.37
N THR A 5 7.56 -15.98 -11.96
CA THR A 5 8.92 -15.94 -11.41
C THR A 5 9.46 -14.54 -11.68
N CYS A 6 9.42 -13.68 -10.66
CA CYS A 6 10.17 -12.44 -10.68
C CYS A 6 11.66 -12.83 -10.72
N GLY A 7 12.27 -12.77 -11.90
CA GLY A 7 13.66 -13.14 -12.13
C GLY A 7 14.61 -12.06 -11.64
N ILE A 8 14.58 -11.75 -10.34
CA ILE A 8 15.59 -10.89 -9.74
C ILE A 8 16.85 -11.75 -9.62
N PRO A 9 17.94 -11.43 -10.33
CA PRO A 9 19.18 -12.19 -10.23
C PRO A 9 19.71 -12.10 -8.79
N LEU A 10 20.21 -13.23 -8.27
CA LEU A 10 20.75 -13.30 -6.90
C LEU A 10 21.86 -12.26 -6.62
N SER A 11 22.56 -11.81 -7.67
CA SER A 11 23.57 -10.76 -7.59
C SER A 11 23.02 -9.37 -7.26
N GLN A 12 21.71 -9.15 -7.40
CA GLN A 12 21.03 -7.91 -6.98
C GLN A 12 20.49 -7.99 -5.56
N LEU A 13 20.54 -9.16 -4.91
CA LEU A 13 20.13 -9.29 -3.52
C LEU A 13 21.34 -9.05 -2.61
N PRO A 14 21.15 -8.35 -1.47
CA PRO A 14 22.19 -8.20 -0.48
C PRO A 14 22.65 -9.58 0.01
N THR A 15 23.97 -9.77 0.10
CA THR A 15 24.56 -11.07 0.41
C THR A 15 24.25 -11.46 1.87
N PRO A 16 23.51 -12.56 2.12
CA PRO A 16 23.28 -13.03 3.47
C PRO A 16 24.56 -13.64 4.05
N TYR A 17 24.79 -13.46 5.34
CA TYR A 17 25.85 -14.16 6.08
C TYR A 17 25.30 -14.82 7.35
N ILE A 18 25.97 -15.88 7.80
CA ILE A 18 25.55 -16.66 8.97
C ILE A 18 26.28 -16.13 10.20
N LYS A 19 25.53 -15.73 11.22
CA LYS A 19 26.04 -15.32 12.53
C LYS A 19 25.45 -16.24 13.60
N GLY A 20 26.20 -17.28 13.97
CA GLY A 20 25.71 -18.33 14.87
C GLY A 20 24.54 -19.10 14.26
N ASN A 21 23.37 -19.06 14.90
CA ASN A 21 22.13 -19.66 14.39
C ASN A 21 21.25 -18.67 13.59
N MET A 22 21.73 -17.47 13.28
CA MET A 22 20.98 -16.46 12.53
C MET A 22 21.53 -16.30 11.11
N VAL A 23 20.61 -16.13 10.14
CA VAL A 23 20.93 -15.60 8.82
C VAL A 23 20.68 -14.11 8.84
N VAL A 24 21.72 -13.32 8.55
CA VAL A 24 21.68 -11.86 8.61
C VAL A 24 21.92 -11.31 7.21
N ILE A 25 21.13 -10.32 6.84
CA ILE A 25 21.29 -9.55 5.61
C ILE A 25 21.65 -8.13 6.04
N TRP A 26 22.79 -7.63 5.56
CA TRP A 26 23.12 -6.22 5.75
C TRP A 26 22.31 -5.40 4.75
N VAL A 27 21.55 -4.44 5.27
CA VAL A 27 20.93 -3.37 4.48
C VAL A 27 21.66 -2.11 4.89
N GLU A 28 22.27 -1.42 3.93
CA GLU A 28 22.91 -0.15 4.24
C GLU A 28 21.84 0.88 4.63
N GLU A 29 22.17 1.75 5.58
CA GLU A 29 21.25 2.77 6.06
C GLU A 29 20.81 3.69 4.90
N GLU A 30 21.71 3.96 3.95
CA GLU A 30 21.44 4.75 2.75
C GLU A 30 20.36 4.11 1.85
N ASP A 31 20.37 2.78 1.67
CA ASP A 31 19.34 2.05 0.92
C ASP A 31 17.98 2.14 1.63
N CYS A 32 17.98 2.06 2.96
CA CYS A 32 16.78 2.23 3.77
C CYS A 32 16.24 3.67 3.66
N LEU A 33 17.11 4.67 3.71
CA LEU A 33 16.73 6.09 3.57
C LEU A 33 16.27 6.43 2.15
N ALA A 34 16.86 5.82 1.12
CA ALA A 34 16.44 5.97 -0.26
C ALA A 34 15.02 5.41 -0.45
N SER A 35 14.79 4.18 0.00
CA SER A 35 13.45 3.57 -0.07
C SER A 35 12.40 4.34 0.75
N LEU A 36 12.77 4.92 1.90
CA LEU A 36 11.90 5.86 2.64
C LEU A 36 11.56 7.13 1.85
N LYS A 37 12.46 7.63 0.99
CA LYS A 37 12.16 8.75 0.10
C LYS A 37 11.18 8.36 -0.99
N ASP A 38 11.25 7.13 -1.50
CA ASP A 38 10.34 6.61 -2.52
C ASP A 38 8.97 6.24 -1.95
N CYS A 39 8.88 5.86 -0.67
CA CYS A 39 7.61 5.54 0.00
C CYS A 39 6.72 6.76 0.31
N LYS A 40 7.15 7.99 -0.01
CA LYS A 40 6.43 9.22 0.38
C LYS A 40 5.06 9.40 -0.28
N THR A 41 4.79 8.67 -1.36
CA THR A 41 3.50 8.76 -2.08
C THR A 41 2.62 7.55 -1.85
N TYR A 42 2.89 6.75 -0.80
CA TYR A 42 2.10 5.59 -0.46
C TYR A 42 1.27 5.83 0.81
N LEU A 43 0.03 5.33 0.83
CA LEU A 43 -0.81 5.30 2.03
C LEU A 43 -1.37 3.91 2.24
N HIS A 44 -1.49 3.52 3.51
CA HIS A 44 -2.17 2.29 3.88
C HIS A 44 -3.61 2.58 4.32
N GLY A 45 -4.53 1.81 3.78
CA GLY A 45 -5.95 1.93 4.09
C GLY A 45 -6.54 0.62 4.55
N ARG A 46 -7.57 0.72 5.40
CA ARG A 46 -8.38 -0.40 5.82
C ARG A 46 -9.86 -0.11 5.64
N THR A 47 -10.59 -1.07 5.08
CA THR A 47 -12.04 -1.10 5.12
C THR A 47 -12.51 -1.80 6.39
N ILE A 48 -13.36 -1.09 7.13
CA ILE A 48 -14.06 -1.59 8.32
C ILE A 48 -15.51 -1.82 7.89
N LEU A 49 -15.89 -3.10 7.87
CA LEU A 49 -17.24 -3.54 7.56
C LEU A 49 -18.02 -3.73 8.86
N SER A 50 -19.29 -3.34 8.85
CA SER A 50 -20.22 -3.67 9.94
C SER A 50 -20.46 -5.18 10.00
N LYS A 51 -20.79 -5.70 11.19
CA LYS A 51 -21.05 -7.13 11.37
C LYS A 51 -22.24 -7.56 10.50
N GLY A 52 -22.00 -8.50 9.57
CA GLY A 52 -23.02 -9.03 8.65
C GLY A 52 -23.05 -8.37 7.27
N ASP A 53 -22.27 -7.31 7.05
CA ASP A 53 -22.15 -6.70 5.72
C ASP A 53 -21.32 -7.56 4.76
N LYS A 54 -21.65 -7.48 3.47
CA LYS A 54 -20.92 -8.22 2.43
C LYS A 54 -19.51 -7.63 2.25
N PRO A 55 -18.47 -8.47 2.05
CA PRO A 55 -17.14 -7.98 1.77
C PRO A 55 -17.12 -7.04 0.56
N LEU A 56 -16.59 -5.84 0.74
CA LEU A 56 -16.44 -4.89 -0.36
C LEU A 56 -15.31 -5.38 -1.29
N THR A 57 -15.62 -5.64 -2.55
CA THR A 57 -14.62 -6.07 -3.52
C THR A 57 -13.66 -4.92 -3.85
N HIS A 58 -12.42 -5.24 -4.25
CA HIS A 58 -11.43 -4.24 -4.67
C HIS A 58 -11.96 -3.32 -5.78
N LEU A 59 -12.67 -3.88 -6.77
CA LEU A 59 -13.28 -3.11 -7.85
C LEU A 59 -14.35 -2.14 -7.33
N ALA A 60 -15.22 -2.60 -6.41
CA ALA A 60 -16.27 -1.76 -5.84
C ALA A 60 -15.69 -0.64 -4.97
N LEU A 61 -14.65 -0.93 -4.17
CA LEU A 61 -13.94 0.08 -3.38
C LEU A 61 -13.30 1.13 -4.29
N THR A 62 -12.53 0.69 -5.29
CA THR A 62 -11.83 1.58 -6.23
C THR A 62 -12.81 2.51 -6.93
N LYS A 63 -13.94 2.00 -7.42
CA LYS A 63 -14.99 2.83 -8.04
C LYS A 63 -15.58 3.87 -7.08
N LYS A 64 -15.85 3.49 -5.83
CA LYS A 64 -16.37 4.43 -4.82
C LYS A 64 -15.34 5.51 -4.49
N LEU A 65 -14.08 5.14 -4.31
CA LEU A 65 -12.99 6.08 -4.04
C LEU A 65 -12.74 7.01 -5.22
N GLN A 66 -12.84 6.54 -6.47
CA GLN A 66 -12.75 7.40 -7.66
C GLN A 66 -13.78 8.54 -7.67
N LEU A 67 -15.01 8.28 -7.19
CA LEU A 67 -16.04 9.32 -7.08
C LEU A 67 -15.68 10.39 -6.04
N VAL A 68 -15.03 9.97 -4.95
CA VAL A 68 -14.67 10.85 -3.83
C VAL A 68 -13.35 11.58 -4.08
N TRP A 69 -12.42 10.92 -4.74
CA TRP A 69 -11.10 11.39 -5.14
C TRP A 69 -11.10 11.84 -6.61
N ASN A 70 -12.16 12.52 -7.04
CA ASN A 70 -12.33 12.95 -8.42
C ASN A 70 -11.44 14.15 -8.81
N VAL A 71 -10.91 14.86 -7.82
CA VAL A 71 -10.07 16.07 -8.02
C VAL A 71 -8.57 15.80 -7.99
N ILE A 72 -8.14 14.60 -7.58
CA ILE A 72 -6.72 14.27 -7.47
C ILE A 72 -6.20 13.62 -8.76
N GLY A 73 -4.88 13.61 -8.92
CA GLY A 73 -4.20 12.97 -10.04
C GLY A 73 -4.30 11.44 -10.06
N ARG A 74 -3.45 10.81 -10.87
CA ARG A 74 -3.45 9.34 -11.00
C ARG A 74 -3.03 8.67 -9.70
N TRP A 75 -3.78 7.65 -9.32
CA TRP A 75 -3.48 6.78 -8.18
C TRP A 75 -3.84 5.33 -8.50
N LYS A 76 -3.29 4.41 -7.72
CA LYS A 76 -3.52 2.98 -7.84
C LYS A 76 -3.82 2.37 -6.48
N ALA A 77 -4.85 1.53 -6.40
CA ALA A 77 -5.13 0.69 -5.23
C ALA A 77 -4.59 -0.71 -5.42
N ILE A 78 -3.76 -1.15 -4.48
CA ILE A 78 -3.14 -2.47 -4.43
C ILE A 78 -3.78 -3.24 -3.27
N PRO A 79 -4.55 -4.31 -3.52
CA PRO A 79 -5.14 -5.10 -2.44
C PRO A 79 -4.04 -5.93 -1.76
N LEU A 80 -3.89 -5.76 -0.44
CA LEU A 80 -2.90 -6.53 0.34
C LEU A 80 -3.49 -7.85 0.82
N ARG A 81 -4.50 -7.80 1.70
CA ARG A 81 -5.22 -8.93 2.33
C ARG A 81 -6.46 -8.42 3.08
N LYS A 82 -7.45 -9.26 3.40
CA LYS A 82 -8.62 -9.00 4.29
C LYS A 82 -8.95 -7.51 4.60
N GLY A 83 -9.35 -6.74 3.58
CA GLY A 83 -9.78 -5.35 3.75
C GLY A 83 -8.66 -4.30 3.91
N PHE A 84 -7.39 -4.69 3.80
CA PHE A 84 -6.24 -3.81 3.74
C PHE A 84 -5.83 -3.53 2.30
N TYR A 85 -5.45 -2.28 2.07
CA TYR A 85 -5.08 -1.75 0.76
C TYR A 85 -3.89 -0.83 0.91
N GLU A 86 -3.02 -0.84 -0.10
CA GLU A 86 -1.99 0.16 -0.29
C GLU A 86 -2.40 1.05 -1.47
N PHE A 87 -2.19 2.35 -1.33
CA PHE A 87 -2.51 3.35 -2.33
C PHE A 87 -1.25 4.05 -2.77
N GLU A 88 -0.96 3.98 -4.05
CA GLU A 88 0.16 4.66 -4.69
C GLU A 88 -0.37 5.90 -5.39
N PHE A 89 0.13 7.08 -5.02
CA PHE A 89 -0.21 8.35 -5.64
C PHE A 89 0.90 8.82 -6.57
N SER A 90 0.53 9.46 -7.68
CA SER A 90 1.52 10.06 -8.59
C SER A 90 2.09 11.38 -8.07
N SER A 91 1.43 12.00 -7.08
CA SER A 91 1.84 13.26 -6.46
C SER A 91 1.77 13.17 -4.95
N LEU A 92 2.76 13.77 -4.29
CA LEU A 92 2.83 13.91 -2.84
C LEU A 92 1.76 14.86 -2.31
N GLU A 93 1.34 15.83 -3.11
CA GLU A 93 0.28 16.78 -2.76
C GLU A 93 -1.10 16.10 -2.75
N ASP A 94 -1.37 15.25 -3.74
CA ASP A 94 -2.57 14.41 -3.80
C ASP A 94 -2.63 13.45 -2.61
N MET A 95 -1.51 12.80 -2.30
CA MET A 95 -1.36 11.93 -1.13
C MET A 95 -1.71 12.68 0.16
N ARG A 96 -1.15 13.89 0.35
CA ARG A 96 -1.42 14.73 1.54
C ARG A 96 -2.89 15.14 1.63
N CYS A 97 -3.48 15.62 0.53
CA CYS A 97 -4.89 16.01 0.47
C CYS A 97 -5.83 14.86 0.88
N VAL A 98 -5.49 13.64 0.45
CA VAL A 98 -6.20 12.43 0.84
C VAL A 98 -5.94 12.13 2.33
N LEU A 99 -4.69 12.12 2.78
CA LEU A 99 -4.33 11.86 4.19
C LEU A 99 -5.01 12.81 5.18
N GLU A 100 -5.10 14.11 4.85
CA GLU A 100 -5.75 15.12 5.70
C GLU A 100 -7.22 14.80 5.99
N LYS A 101 -7.93 14.14 5.06
CA LYS A 101 -9.30 13.69 5.29
C LYS A 101 -9.34 12.43 6.14
N GLY A 102 -8.37 11.53 5.98
CA GLY A 102 -8.09 10.38 6.85
C GLY A 102 -9.16 9.27 6.91
N SER A 103 -10.42 9.56 6.62
CA SER A 103 -11.50 8.57 6.61
C SER A 103 -12.67 8.99 5.72
N TRP A 104 -13.36 7.99 5.18
CA TRP A 104 -14.54 8.19 4.35
C TRP A 104 -15.62 7.18 4.71
N GLN A 105 -16.83 7.69 4.89
CA GLN A 105 -18.01 6.86 5.02
C GLN A 105 -18.46 6.40 3.64
N LEU A 106 -18.28 5.12 3.35
CA LEU A 106 -18.84 4.47 2.17
C LEU A 106 -20.19 3.87 2.55
N SER A 107 -21.10 3.71 1.58
CA SER A 107 -22.49 3.33 1.81
C SER A 107 -22.74 2.13 2.75
N HIS A 108 -21.80 1.18 2.85
CA HIS A 108 -21.88 0.01 3.73
C HIS A 108 -20.58 -0.27 4.51
N ALA A 109 -19.64 0.67 4.51
CA ALA A 109 -18.33 0.45 5.11
C ALA A 109 -17.67 1.78 5.50
N LEU A 110 -16.92 1.78 6.59
CA LEU A 110 -16.00 2.89 6.89
C LEU A 110 -14.65 2.56 6.25
N PHE A 111 -14.09 3.51 5.52
CA PHE A 111 -12.73 3.41 5.00
C PHE A 111 -11.84 4.37 5.79
N HIS A 112 -10.72 3.89 6.30
CA HIS A 112 -9.77 4.67 7.08
C HIS A 112 -8.37 4.54 6.48
N LEU A 113 -7.66 5.66 6.39
CA LEU A 113 -6.26 5.71 5.98
C LEU A 113 -5.38 5.97 7.20
N GLY A 114 -4.30 5.21 7.29
CA GLY A 114 -3.20 5.43 8.21
C GLY A 114 -1.89 5.60 7.44
N LEU A 115 -0.94 6.29 8.07
CA LEU A 115 0.45 6.19 7.68
C LEU A 115 0.94 4.78 8.01
N GLY A 116 1.58 4.13 7.03
CA GLY A 116 2.28 2.85 7.22
C GLY A 116 3.50 3.02 8.11
#